data_AF-A0A9E8Z994-F1
#
_entry.id   AF-A0A9E8Z994-F1
#
_cell.length_a   1.000
_cell.length_b   1.000
_cell.length_c   1.000
_cell.angle_alpha   90.00
_cell.angle_beta   90.00
_cell.angle_gamma   90.00
#
_symmetry.space_group_name_H-M   'P 1'
#
loop_
_entity.id
_entity.type
_entity.pdbx_description
1 polymer ?
#
loop_
_entity_poly.entity_id
_entity_poly.type
_entity_poly.pdbx_seq_one_letter_code
_entity_poly.pdbx_strand_id
1 'polypeptide(L)'
;MQRIKSFLGWSFATFFGMAFLGSLLSDSPVGTLVLLLWLLICLPPINRFVQSQGLRHWIWWKVGIFAIGFFLIGSTTEPEAPPAAIVPPPVISSPVASESPPPNRPSAEPSPSPIVSPSPTPSAEPSPSPIPAPAPAPVVIPSPSSTPVSTGPIREAVSGSCDCPYDTDRAGRRCGGRSAYSRPGGNQPVCYFEDR
;
A
#
# COMPACT_ATOMS: atom_id res chain seq x y z
N MET A 1 -1.05 -19.02 -14.28
CA MET A 1 -0.13 -18.04 -14.92
C MET A 1 -0.81 -16.87 -15.65
N GLN A 2 -2.07 -16.96 -16.09
CA GLN A 2 -2.74 -15.84 -16.80
C GLN A 2 -3.06 -14.60 -15.94
N ARG A 3 -3.41 -14.76 -14.66
CA ARG A 3 -3.73 -13.62 -13.77
C ARG A 3 -2.56 -12.65 -13.51
N ILE A 4 -1.31 -13.12 -13.62
CA ILE A 4 -0.12 -12.30 -13.38
C ILE A 4 0.16 -11.37 -14.57
N LYS A 5 -0.12 -11.83 -15.80
CA LYS A 5 0.08 -11.01 -17.01
C LYS A 5 -0.89 -9.84 -17.11
N SER A 6 -2.14 -10.03 -16.69
CA SER A 6 -3.15 -8.96 -16.64
C SER A 6 -2.84 -7.91 -15.57
N PHE A 7 -2.27 -8.33 -14.43
CA PHE A 7 -1.92 -7.42 -13.34
C PHE A 7 -0.70 -6.56 -13.70
N LEU A 8 0.31 -7.15 -14.33
CA LEU A 8 1.52 -6.43 -14.73
C LEU A 8 1.24 -5.40 -15.82
N GLY A 9 0.36 -5.72 -16.77
CA GLY A 9 -0.06 -4.78 -17.82
C GLY A 9 -0.82 -3.57 -17.29
N TRP A 10 -1.71 -3.75 -16.31
CA TRP A 10 -2.49 -2.67 -15.72
C TRP A 10 -1.65 -1.75 -14.82
N SER A 11 -0.70 -2.32 -14.07
CA SER A 11 0.29 -1.54 -13.31
C SER A 11 1.19 -0.69 -14.20
N PHE A 12 1.67 -1.21 -15.34
CA PHE A 12 2.53 -0.42 -16.22
C PHE A 12 1.78 0.72 -16.92
N ALA A 13 0.54 0.49 -17.37
CA ALA A 13 -0.27 1.53 -18.02
C ALA A 13 -0.62 2.68 -17.06
N THR A 14 -0.95 2.35 -15.81
CA THR A 14 -1.22 3.35 -14.77
C THR A 14 0.04 4.11 -14.37
N PHE A 15 1.19 3.44 -14.28
CA PHE A 15 2.46 4.08 -13.93
C PHE A 15 2.95 5.06 -15.00
N PHE A 16 2.91 4.68 -16.28
CA PHE A 16 3.34 5.54 -17.39
C PHE A 16 2.38 6.71 -17.66
N GLY A 17 1.07 6.49 -17.57
CA GLY A 17 0.09 7.57 -17.69
C GLY A 17 0.26 8.64 -16.60
N MET A 18 0.70 8.24 -15.40
CA MET A 18 0.85 9.13 -14.26
C MET A 18 2.21 9.83 -14.21
N ALA A 19 3.28 9.21 -14.70
CA ALA A 19 4.55 9.93 -14.91
C ALA A 19 4.37 11.07 -15.91
N PHE A 20 3.59 10.84 -16.97
CA PHE A 20 3.26 11.86 -17.95
C PHE A 20 2.34 12.96 -17.39
N LEU A 21 1.31 12.60 -16.61
CA LEU A 21 0.38 13.56 -16.03
C LEU A 21 0.99 14.35 -14.85
N GLY A 22 1.89 13.72 -14.08
CA GLY A 22 2.61 14.37 -12.98
C GLY A 22 3.64 15.39 -13.46
N SER A 23 4.33 15.12 -14.57
CA SER A 23 5.22 16.08 -15.23
C SER A 23 4.47 17.26 -15.86
N LEU A 24 3.18 17.13 -16.14
CA LEU A 24 2.34 18.21 -16.67
C LEU A 24 1.74 19.12 -15.58
N LEU A 25 1.79 18.72 -14.29
CA LEU A 25 1.13 19.43 -13.19
C LEU A 25 2.08 19.92 -12.07
N SER A 26 3.40 19.76 -12.24
CA SER A 26 4.43 19.94 -11.19
C SER A 26 4.59 21.36 -10.62
N ASP A 27 4.02 22.39 -11.25
CA ASP A 27 4.13 23.77 -10.76
C ASP A 27 2.94 24.24 -9.90
N SER A 28 1.97 23.36 -9.63
CA SER A 28 0.78 23.71 -8.86
C SER A 28 0.72 23.03 -7.48
N PRO A 29 0.34 23.74 -6.41
CA PRO A 29 0.16 23.14 -5.08
C PRO A 29 -0.92 22.05 -5.04
N VAL A 30 -1.81 22.06 -6.04
CA VAL A 30 -2.83 21.03 -6.26
C VAL A 30 -2.19 19.71 -6.71
N GLY A 31 -1.15 19.75 -7.56
CA GLY A 31 -0.40 18.56 -7.97
C GLY A 31 0.22 17.83 -6.79
N THR A 32 0.78 18.57 -5.83
CA THR A 32 1.37 18.01 -4.60
C THR A 32 0.32 17.36 -3.71
N LEU A 33 -0.86 17.97 -3.55
CA LEU A 33 -1.98 17.39 -2.78
C LEU A 33 -2.52 16.10 -3.43
N VAL A 34 -2.65 16.08 -4.76
CA VAL A 34 -3.09 14.89 -5.50
C VAL A 34 -2.07 13.76 -5.37
N LEU A 35 -0.77 14.05 -5.45
CA LEU A 35 0.28 13.07 -5.22
C LEU A 35 0.26 12.51 -3.79
N LEU A 36 0.09 13.37 -2.77
CA LEU A 36 0.00 12.94 -1.38
C LEU A 36 -1.24 12.07 -1.11
N LEU A 37 -2.40 12.47 -1.62
CA LEU A 37 -3.64 11.71 -1.50
C LEU A 37 -3.50 10.32 -2.17
N TRP A 38 -2.85 10.28 -3.33
CA TRP A 38 -2.61 9.03 -4.04
C TRP A 38 -1.62 8.13 -3.31
N LEU A 39 -0.53 8.69 -2.77
CA LEU A 39 0.43 7.96 -1.95
C LEU A 39 -0.27 7.30 -0.74
N LEU A 40 -1.19 8.00 -0.08
CA LEU A 40 -2.00 7.47 1.02
C LEU A 40 -2.92 6.32 0.59
N ILE A 41 -3.49 6.36 -0.62
CA ILE A 41 -4.38 5.31 -1.15
C ILE A 41 -3.58 4.08 -1.61
N CYS A 42 -2.37 4.28 -2.15
CA CYS A 42 -1.52 3.20 -2.66
C CYS A 42 -0.57 2.58 -1.62
N LEU A 43 -0.26 3.27 -0.52
CA LEU A 43 0.57 2.74 0.56
C LEU A 43 0.03 1.43 1.17
N PRO A 44 -1.27 1.32 1.51
CA PRO A 44 -1.83 0.13 2.14
C PRO A 44 -1.70 -1.17 1.32
N PRO A 45 -2.04 -1.19 0.01
CA PRO A 45 -1.88 -2.40 -0.81
C PRO A 45 -0.41 -2.75 -1.07
N ILE A 46 0.47 -1.77 -1.23
CA ILE A 46 1.91 -2.02 -1.40
C ILE A 46 2.52 -2.62 -0.13
N ASN A 47 2.15 -2.10 1.06
CA ASN A 47 2.65 -2.63 2.33
C ASN A 47 2.20 -4.08 2.58
N ARG A 48 0.94 -4.40 2.24
CA ARG A 48 0.41 -5.78 2.28
C ARG A 48 1.12 -6.71 1.30
N PHE A 49 1.48 -6.22 0.11
CA PHE A 49 2.22 -6.98 -0.89
C PHE A 49 3.69 -7.21 -0.51
N VAL A 50 4.35 -6.21 0.06
CA VAL A 50 5.70 -6.32 0.59
C VAL A 50 5.77 -7.30 1.76
N GLN A 51 4.71 -7.40 2.58
CA GLN A 51 4.64 -8.42 3.63
C GLN A 51 4.40 -9.84 3.12
N SER A 52 3.85 -10.02 1.91
CA SER A 52 3.64 -11.36 1.32
C SER A 52 4.87 -11.89 0.58
N GLN A 53 5.70 -11.00 0.05
CA GLN A 53 6.97 -11.33 -0.59
C GLN A 53 8.07 -11.37 0.48
N GLY A 54 8.27 -12.55 1.10
CA GLY A 54 9.14 -12.75 2.26
C GLY A 54 10.51 -12.03 2.23
N LEU A 55 11.02 -11.74 3.44
CA LEU A 55 12.20 -10.92 3.83
C LEU A 55 13.35 -10.79 2.80
N ARG A 56 13.64 -11.83 2.03
CA ARG A 56 14.62 -11.80 0.93
C ARG A 56 14.30 -10.74 -0.12
N HIS A 57 13.06 -10.61 -0.58
CA HIS A 57 12.73 -9.63 -1.63
C HIS A 57 12.78 -8.19 -1.11
N TRP A 58 12.46 -7.98 0.17
CA TRP A 58 12.56 -6.68 0.84
C TRP A 58 14.01 -6.19 0.95
N ILE A 59 14.95 -7.10 1.23
CA ILE A 59 16.39 -6.78 1.26
C ILE A 59 16.86 -6.37 -0.13
N TRP A 60 16.54 -7.15 -1.17
CA TRP A 60 16.93 -6.82 -2.56
C TRP A 60 16.28 -5.52 -3.05
N TRP A 61 15.04 -5.23 -2.68
CA TRP A 61 14.37 -3.98 -3.02
C TRP A 61 15.02 -2.76 -2.36
N LYS A 62 15.40 -2.87 -1.08
CA LYS A 62 16.14 -1.81 -0.38
C LYS A 62 17.53 -1.58 -0.97
N VAL A 63 18.25 -2.64 -1.32
CA VAL A 63 19.56 -2.54 -1.99
C VAL A 63 19.40 -1.84 -3.34
N GLY A 64 18.36 -2.16 -4.12
CA GLY A 64 18.06 -1.49 -5.38
C GLY A 64 17.78 0.01 -5.22
N ILE A 65 16.95 0.41 -4.26
CA ILE A 65 16.67 1.82 -3.98
C ILE A 65 17.95 2.57 -3.56
N PHE A 66 18.77 1.95 -2.70
CA PHE A 66 20.02 2.56 -2.25
C PHE A 66 21.03 2.73 -3.39
N ALA A 67 21.13 1.74 -4.29
CA ALA A 67 22.01 1.81 -5.46
C ALA A 67 21.57 2.92 -6.44
N ILE A 68 20.26 3.06 -6.68
CA ILE A 68 19.71 4.13 -7.53
C ILE A 68 19.94 5.50 -6.90
N GLY A 69 19.69 5.64 -5.59
CA GLY A 69 19.94 6.89 -4.86
C GLY A 69 21.42 7.28 -4.90
N PHE A 70 22.32 6.32 -4.67
CA PHE A 70 23.77 6.55 -4.74
C PHE A 70 24.22 6.98 -6.14
N PHE A 71 23.68 6.35 -7.19
CA PHE A 71 23.99 6.69 -8.57
C PHE A 71 23.50 8.11 -8.94
N LEU A 72 22.29 8.48 -8.52
CA LEU A 72 21.73 9.81 -8.76
C LEU A 72 22.53 10.91 -8.03
N ILE A 73 22.92 10.68 -6.76
CA ILE A 73 23.73 11.63 -5.99
C ILE A 73 25.14 11.76 -6.58
N GLY A 74 25.72 10.66 -7.08
CA GLY A 74 27.05 10.71 -7.72
C GLY A 74 27.07 11.49 -9.04
N SER A 75 25.95 11.49 -9.77
CA SER A 75 25.85 12.13 -11.09
C SER A 75 25.72 13.66 -11.08
N THR A 76 25.50 14.29 -9.92
CA THR A 76 25.37 15.77 -9.82
C THR A 76 26.65 16.47 -9.39
N THR A 77 27.80 15.80 -9.47
CA THR A 77 29.09 16.48 -9.33
C THR A 77 29.42 17.19 -10.64
N GLU A 78 28.71 18.29 -10.89
CA GLU A 78 29.14 19.27 -11.89
C GLU A 78 30.47 19.85 -11.40
N PRO A 79 31.57 19.68 -12.16
CA PRO A 79 32.86 20.24 -11.77
C PRO A 79 32.74 21.76 -11.77
N GLU A 80 32.76 22.34 -10.57
CA GLU A 80 32.78 23.78 -10.35
C GLU A 80 33.89 24.38 -11.21
N ALA A 81 33.49 25.06 -12.29
CA ALA A 81 34.41 25.79 -13.12
C ALA A 81 35.13 26.82 -12.25
N PRO A 82 36.45 27.00 -12.40
CA PRO A 82 37.22 27.94 -11.59
C PRO A 82 36.57 29.32 -11.64
N PRO A 83 36.49 30.04 -10.51
CA PRO A 83 35.77 31.31 -10.41
C PRO A 83 36.32 32.27 -11.46
N ALA A 84 35.48 32.58 -12.45
CA ALA A 84 35.77 33.61 -13.42
C ALA A 84 36.05 34.91 -12.66
N ALA A 85 37.19 35.52 -12.98
CA ALA A 85 37.68 36.74 -12.35
C ALA A 85 36.60 37.83 -12.34
N ILE A 86 36.41 38.42 -11.16
CA ILE A 86 35.53 39.53 -10.86
C ILE A 86 35.96 40.73 -11.72
N VAL A 87 35.23 41.00 -12.80
CA VAL A 87 35.29 42.30 -13.49
C VAL A 87 34.28 43.22 -12.79
N PRO A 88 34.69 44.35 -12.22
CA PRO A 88 33.77 45.27 -11.55
C PRO A 88 32.80 45.90 -12.57
N PRO A 89 31.50 46.05 -12.22
CA PRO A 89 30.54 46.71 -13.09
C PRO A 89 30.86 48.21 -13.22
N PRO A 90 30.66 48.82 -14.41
CA PRO A 90 30.75 50.26 -14.57
C PRO A 90 29.60 50.94 -13.82
N VAL A 91 29.99 51.90 -12.99
CA VAL A 91 29.14 52.78 -12.20
C VAL A 91 28.33 53.66 -13.16
N ILE A 92 27.01 53.49 -13.21
CA ILE A 92 26.12 54.44 -13.87
C ILE A 92 25.33 55.18 -12.80
N SER A 93 25.64 56.46 -12.72
CA SER A 93 25.08 57.47 -11.85
C SER A 93 23.62 57.78 -12.21
N SER A 94 22.85 58.11 -11.17
CA SER A 94 21.42 58.50 -11.10
C SER A 94 20.98 59.62 -12.08
N PRO A 95 19.66 59.94 -12.22
CA PRO A 95 19.01 60.79 -11.21
C PRO A 95 17.52 60.53 -10.90
N VAL A 96 17.24 60.80 -9.61
CA VAL A 96 16.04 61.28 -8.89
C VAL A 96 15.04 62.14 -9.69
N ALA A 97 13.73 61.87 -9.50
CA ALA A 97 12.66 62.83 -9.12
C ALA A 97 11.28 62.11 -9.18
N SER A 98 10.56 61.86 -8.08
CA SER A 98 9.81 62.79 -7.21
C SER A 98 8.39 63.06 -7.70
N GLU A 99 7.39 62.34 -7.15
CA GLU A 99 6.13 62.98 -6.74
C GLU A 99 5.46 62.20 -5.59
N SER A 100 4.94 62.96 -4.64
CA SER A 100 4.41 62.60 -3.31
C SER A 100 2.95 63.18 -3.21
N PRO A 101 2.18 63.08 -2.10
CA PRO A 101 0.94 62.29 -2.05
C PRO A 101 -0.31 63.12 -1.58
N PRO A 102 -1.18 62.67 -0.63
CA PRO A 102 -2.54 62.14 -0.81
C PRO A 102 -3.63 63.03 -0.12
N PRO A 103 -4.91 62.63 0.15
CA PRO A 103 -5.21 61.77 1.32
C PRO A 103 -6.55 60.95 1.35
N ASN A 104 -6.57 59.97 2.28
CA ASN A 104 -7.69 59.47 3.11
C ASN A 104 -8.93 58.78 2.51
N ARG A 105 -9.14 57.52 2.93
CA ARG A 105 -10.30 57.17 3.77
C ARG A 105 -10.05 55.91 4.62
N PRO A 106 -10.20 55.97 5.96
CA PRO A 106 -10.25 54.80 6.81
C PRO A 106 -11.68 54.23 6.84
N SER A 107 -11.82 52.91 6.82
CA SER A 107 -13.01 52.25 7.34
C SER A 107 -12.59 50.93 7.98
N ALA A 108 -12.30 51.01 9.27
CA ALA A 108 -12.39 49.85 10.14
C ALA A 108 -13.89 49.54 10.32
N GLU A 109 -14.28 48.27 10.22
CA GLU A 109 -15.21 47.69 11.20
C GLU A 109 -15.09 46.16 11.18
N PRO A 110 -15.18 45.48 12.34
CA PRO A 110 -14.88 44.06 12.46
C PRO A 110 -16.14 43.21 12.26
N SER A 111 -15.96 41.91 12.08
CA SER A 111 -16.34 40.90 13.09
C SER A 111 -16.61 39.55 12.42
N PRO A 112 -16.07 38.46 12.96
CA PRO A 112 -16.31 37.11 12.47
C PRO A 112 -17.68 36.60 12.95
N SER A 113 -18.30 35.73 12.15
CA SER A 113 -19.24 34.76 12.71
C SER A 113 -19.21 33.45 11.91
N PRO A 114 -19.03 32.31 12.60
CA PRO A 114 -19.01 31.00 11.98
C PRO A 114 -20.45 30.55 11.64
N ILE A 115 -20.67 30.14 10.40
CA ILE A 115 -21.89 29.42 10.03
C ILE A 115 -21.68 27.96 10.43
N VAL A 116 -22.04 27.64 11.67
CA VAL A 116 -22.33 26.26 12.05
C VAL A 116 -23.68 25.93 11.42
N SER A 117 -23.67 24.94 10.52
CA SER A 117 -24.87 24.34 9.97
C SER A 117 -25.12 23.01 10.69
N PRO A 118 -26.08 22.92 11.64
CA PRO A 118 -26.54 21.64 12.14
C PRO A 118 -27.89 21.27 11.51
N SER A 119 -27.86 20.36 10.54
CA SER A 119 -28.94 19.37 10.34
C SER A 119 -28.52 18.43 9.20
N PRO A 120 -28.51 17.12 9.47
CA PRO A 120 -29.78 16.42 9.32
C PRO A 120 -30.13 15.47 10.47
N THR A 121 -31.42 15.53 10.84
CA THR A 121 -32.35 14.41 11.00
C THR A 121 -31.85 13.17 11.78
N PRO A 122 -32.38 12.87 12.99
CA PRO A 122 -32.31 11.52 13.51
C PRO A 122 -33.07 10.60 12.56
N SER A 123 -32.33 9.80 11.80
CA SER A 123 -32.90 8.67 11.07
C SER A 123 -33.49 7.73 12.12
N ALA A 124 -34.81 7.54 12.01
CA ALA A 124 -35.52 6.53 12.78
C ALA A 124 -34.75 5.21 12.71
N GLU A 125 -34.51 4.68 13.90
CA GLU A 125 -34.08 3.33 14.19
C GLU A 125 -34.85 2.32 13.31
N PRO A 126 -34.18 1.55 12.44
CA PRO A 126 -34.85 0.41 11.83
C PRO A 126 -35.18 -0.59 12.94
N SER A 127 -36.48 -0.74 13.13
CA SER A 127 -37.16 -1.80 13.89
C SER A 127 -36.38 -3.13 13.89
N PRO A 128 -36.24 -3.81 15.04
CA PRO A 128 -35.59 -5.11 15.08
C PRO A 128 -36.30 -6.06 14.11
N SER A 129 -35.54 -6.60 13.16
CA SER A 129 -36.01 -7.70 12.31
C SER A 129 -36.49 -8.85 13.21
N PRO A 130 -37.63 -9.49 12.90
CA PRO A 130 -38.10 -10.64 13.64
C PRO A 130 -37.03 -11.74 13.57
N ILE A 131 -36.67 -12.25 14.74
CA ILE A 131 -35.82 -13.43 14.92
C ILE A 131 -36.43 -14.56 14.08
N PRO A 132 -35.71 -15.12 13.08
CA PRO A 132 -36.17 -16.29 12.37
C PRO A 132 -36.36 -17.44 13.36
N ALA A 133 -37.50 -18.12 13.26
CA ALA A 133 -37.78 -19.33 14.02
C ALA A 133 -36.62 -20.33 13.88
N PRO A 134 -36.24 -21.05 14.96
CA PRO A 134 -35.16 -22.04 14.88
C PRO A 134 -35.49 -23.07 13.80
N ALA A 135 -34.63 -23.14 12.79
CA ALA A 135 -34.68 -24.19 11.78
C ALA A 135 -34.54 -25.55 12.50
N PRO A 136 -35.31 -26.57 12.10
CA PRO A 136 -35.24 -27.90 12.70
C PRO A 136 -33.81 -28.43 12.63
N ALA A 137 -33.34 -29.00 13.75
CA ALA A 137 -32.01 -29.56 13.87
C ALA A 137 -31.72 -30.54 12.71
N PRO A 138 -30.53 -30.45 12.07
CA PRO A 138 -30.18 -31.37 11.01
C PRO A 138 -30.14 -32.80 11.57
N VAL A 139 -30.92 -33.68 10.94
CA VAL A 139 -30.89 -35.12 11.19
C VAL A 139 -29.45 -35.59 10.95
N VAL A 140 -28.82 -36.12 11.99
CA VAL A 140 -27.49 -36.72 11.94
C VAL A 140 -27.57 -37.97 11.06
N ILE A 141 -27.24 -37.82 9.79
CA ILE A 141 -26.95 -38.96 8.92
C ILE A 141 -25.63 -39.55 9.43
N PRO A 142 -25.55 -40.84 9.81
CA PRO A 142 -24.28 -41.44 10.20
C PRO A 142 -23.31 -41.36 9.02
N SER A 143 -22.28 -40.55 9.19
CA SER A 143 -21.13 -40.46 8.28
C SER A 143 -20.56 -41.87 8.09
N PRO A 144 -20.28 -42.32 6.86
CA PRO A 144 -19.76 -43.67 6.64
C PRO A 144 -18.43 -43.79 7.37
N SER A 145 -18.40 -44.72 8.32
CA SER A 145 -17.20 -45.15 9.03
C SER A 145 -16.23 -45.69 7.98
N SER A 146 -15.22 -44.89 7.64
CA SER A 146 -14.15 -45.29 6.73
C SER A 146 -13.39 -46.44 7.36
N THR A 147 -13.48 -47.61 6.73
CA THR A 147 -12.59 -48.76 6.96
C THR A 147 -11.14 -48.25 6.93
N PRO A 148 -10.24 -48.72 7.82
CA PRO A 148 -8.84 -48.31 7.79
C PRO A 148 -8.16 -48.96 6.58
N VAL A 149 -8.29 -48.29 5.43
CA VAL A 149 -7.22 -48.25 4.44
C VAL A 149 -5.96 -47.81 5.20
N SER A 150 -4.78 -48.21 4.75
CA SER A 150 -3.52 -47.80 5.38
C SER A 150 -3.30 -46.29 5.17
N THR A 151 -4.11 -45.45 5.84
CA THR A 151 -4.16 -43.98 5.80
C THR A 151 -3.10 -43.41 6.74
N GLY A 152 -1.93 -44.04 6.71
CA GLY A 152 -0.77 -43.59 7.47
C GLY A 152 -0.15 -42.35 6.83
N PRO A 153 0.54 -41.51 7.61
CA PRO A 153 1.39 -40.47 7.05
C PRO A 153 2.53 -41.13 6.24
N ILE A 154 2.84 -40.58 5.06
CA ILE A 154 3.91 -41.11 4.18
C ILE A 154 5.31 -40.96 4.79
N ARG A 155 5.45 -40.03 5.73
CA ARG A 155 6.69 -39.72 6.45
C ARG A 155 6.39 -39.34 7.89
N GLU A 156 7.44 -39.30 8.72
CA GLU A 156 7.33 -38.77 10.08
C GLU A 156 7.00 -37.28 10.10
N ALA A 157 6.40 -36.83 11.20
CA ALA A 157 6.04 -35.43 11.41
C ALA A 157 7.31 -34.57 11.55
N VAL A 158 7.39 -33.51 10.75
CA VAL A 158 8.52 -32.56 10.79
C VAL A 158 8.12 -31.35 11.62
N SER A 159 9.06 -30.80 12.37
CA SER A 159 8.87 -29.58 13.15
C SER A 159 9.34 -28.35 12.37
N GLY A 160 8.59 -27.26 12.48
CA GLY A 160 8.94 -25.97 11.90
C GLY A 160 8.55 -25.77 10.43
N SER A 161 8.07 -26.81 9.72
CA SER A 161 7.48 -26.71 8.38
C SER A 161 6.05 -27.25 8.41
N CYS A 162 5.05 -26.41 8.14
CA CYS A 162 3.64 -26.80 8.11
C CYS A 162 3.20 -27.17 6.69
N ASP A 163 3.81 -28.22 6.13
CA ASP A 163 3.47 -28.70 4.80
C ASP A 163 2.30 -29.68 4.86
N CYS A 164 2.35 -30.63 5.79
CA CYS A 164 1.33 -31.66 6.02
C CYS A 164 0.49 -31.43 7.29
N PRO A 165 -0.74 -31.97 7.37
CA PRO A 165 -1.63 -31.77 8.53
C PRO A 165 -1.06 -32.34 9.84
N TYR A 166 -0.24 -33.38 9.76
CA TYR A 166 0.39 -34.04 10.91
C TYR A 166 1.71 -33.39 11.36
N ASP A 167 2.25 -32.42 10.62
CA ASP A 167 3.46 -31.70 11.03
C ASP A 167 3.23 -30.80 12.24
N THR A 168 4.32 -30.29 12.81
CA THR A 168 4.26 -29.35 13.95
C THR A 168 4.86 -27.99 13.61
N ASP A 169 4.25 -26.92 14.10
CA ASP A 169 4.79 -25.57 13.98
C ASP A 169 6.01 -25.38 14.89
N ARG A 170 6.69 -24.22 14.79
CA ARG A 170 7.86 -23.91 15.64
C ARG A 170 7.55 -23.88 17.14
N ALA A 171 6.27 -23.79 17.52
CA ALA A 171 5.82 -23.84 18.90
C ALA A 171 5.41 -25.28 19.31
N GLY A 172 5.62 -26.28 18.45
CA GLY A 172 5.30 -27.68 18.71
C GLY A 172 3.81 -28.04 18.53
N ARG A 173 2.98 -27.13 18.02
CA ARG A 173 1.55 -27.38 17.81
C ARG A 173 1.33 -28.05 16.47
N ARG A 174 0.41 -29.03 16.40
CA ARG A 174 0.04 -29.67 15.14
C ARG A 174 -0.49 -28.64 14.14
N CYS A 175 -0.02 -28.71 12.90
CA CYS A 175 -0.40 -27.77 11.85
C CYS A 175 -1.87 -27.95 11.46
N GLY A 176 -2.33 -29.18 11.27
CA GLY A 176 -3.72 -29.50 10.92
C GLY A 176 -4.21 -28.68 9.71
N GLY A 177 -5.30 -27.93 9.89
CA GLY A 177 -5.86 -27.05 8.87
C GLY A 177 -5.00 -25.85 8.47
N ARG A 178 -3.89 -25.57 9.18
CA ARG A 178 -2.92 -24.52 8.81
C ARG A 178 -1.87 -25.01 7.82
N SER A 179 -1.84 -26.30 7.53
CA SER A 179 -0.88 -26.91 6.61
C SER A 179 -1.05 -26.41 5.17
N ALA A 180 -0.01 -26.53 4.35
CA ALA A 180 -0.10 -26.23 2.92
C ALA A 180 -1.15 -27.12 2.23
N TYR A 181 -1.18 -28.41 2.59
CA TYR A 181 -2.16 -29.40 2.13
C TYR A 181 -3.62 -28.95 2.33
N SER A 182 -3.97 -28.36 3.47
CA SER A 182 -5.34 -27.95 3.79
C SER A 182 -5.73 -26.54 3.33
N ARG A 183 -4.77 -25.71 2.92
CA ARG A 183 -5.04 -24.30 2.60
C ARG A 183 -5.56 -24.13 1.17
N PRO A 184 -6.62 -23.33 0.95
CA PRO A 184 -7.09 -23.03 -0.40
C PRO A 184 -6.02 -22.25 -1.17
N GLY A 185 -5.57 -22.81 -2.30
CA GLY A 185 -4.47 -22.26 -3.11
C GLY A 185 -3.07 -22.46 -2.52
N GLY A 186 -2.92 -23.32 -1.51
CA GLY A 186 -1.62 -23.77 -1.01
C GLY A 186 -0.92 -24.76 -1.95
N ASN A 187 0.34 -25.06 -1.66
CA ASN A 187 1.00 -26.22 -2.25
C ASN A 187 0.27 -27.48 -1.77
N GLN A 188 -0.01 -28.44 -2.67
CA GLN A 188 -0.62 -29.73 -2.34
C GLN A 188 0.47 -30.82 -2.32
N PRO A 189 1.26 -30.92 -1.23
CA PRO A 189 2.24 -32.00 -1.09
C PRO A 189 1.53 -33.35 -0.87
N VAL A 190 2.17 -34.44 -1.29
CA VAL A 190 1.74 -35.82 -0.98
C VAL A 190 1.99 -36.05 0.51
N CYS A 191 0.93 -36.14 1.32
CA CYS A 191 1.04 -36.26 2.77
C CYS A 191 0.67 -37.64 3.27
N TYR A 192 -0.30 -38.28 2.64
CA TYR A 192 -0.76 -39.62 2.97
C TYR A 192 -0.41 -40.60 1.85
N PHE A 193 -0.38 -41.89 2.17
CA PHE A 193 -0.18 -42.92 1.14
C PHE A 193 -1.30 -42.96 0.09
N GLU A 194 -2.48 -42.44 0.42
CA GLU A 194 -3.61 -42.31 -0.51
C GLU A 194 -3.44 -41.17 -1.54
N ASP A 195 -2.55 -40.20 -1.26
CA ASP A 195 -2.30 -39.06 -2.15
C ASP A 195 -1.31 -39.39 -3.28
N ARG A 196 -0.71 -40.59 -3.26
CA ARG A 196 0.37 -41.01 -4.16
C ARG A 196 -0.15 -41.87 -5.31
#